data_AF-A0A2E1WXK1-F1
#
_entry.id   AF-A0A2E1WXK1-F1
#
_cell.length_a   1.000
_cell.length_b   1.000
_cell.length_c   1.000
_cell.angle_alpha   90.00
_cell.angle_beta   90.00
_cell.angle_gamma   90.00
#
_symmetry.space_group_name_H-M   'P 1'
#
loop_
_entity.id
_entity.type
_entity.pdbx_description
1 polymer ?
#
loop_
_entity_poly.entity_id
_entity_poly.type
_entity_poly.pdbx_seq_one_letter_code
_entity_poly.pdbx_strand_id
1 'polypeptide(L)'
;MVLGKIKYIFIFLFMGFSLSSTFKNVTVLDIESRAEMKKYMKSISKDLGVRCSHCHDMEDKSLDTPVKDITREMIKLTRYLNSLLNTQSKDSLESKTYVTCWTCHHGQVIPENVRPEDN
;
A
#
# COMPACT_ATOMS: atom_id res chain seq x y z
N MET A 1 53.16 -36.94 -1.11
CA MET A 1 53.51 -35.54 -0.74
C MET A 1 53.23 -34.67 -1.95
N VAL A 2 51.97 -34.24 -2.11
CA VAL A 2 51.47 -33.57 -3.33
C VAL A 2 51.56 -32.06 -3.13
N LEU A 3 52.37 -31.42 -3.98
CA LEU A 3 52.40 -29.97 -4.24
C LEU A 3 50.97 -29.53 -4.63
N GLY A 4 50.36 -28.52 -4.01
CA GLY A 4 50.79 -27.13 -4.08
C GLY A 4 49.91 -26.37 -5.08
N LYS A 5 49.12 -25.41 -4.56
CA LYS A 5 48.51 -24.27 -5.27
C LYS A 5 47.21 -24.53 -6.06
N ILE A 6 46.12 -24.84 -5.35
CA ILE A 6 44.76 -24.41 -5.79
C ILE A 6 44.61 -22.95 -5.35
N LYS A 7 45.13 -22.08 -6.20
CA LYS A 7 45.04 -20.63 -6.13
C LYS A 7 43.59 -20.24 -6.46
N TYR A 8 42.94 -19.52 -5.56
CA TYR A 8 41.72 -18.74 -5.82
C TYR A 8 40.40 -19.54 -5.94
N ILE A 9 39.99 -20.15 -4.83
CA ILE A 9 38.57 -20.16 -4.47
C ILE A 9 38.20 -18.70 -4.14
N PHE A 10 37.99 -17.89 -5.18
CA PHE A 10 37.30 -16.61 -5.09
C PHE A 10 35.82 -16.91 -4.89
N ILE A 11 35.47 -17.49 -3.73
CA ILE A 11 34.11 -17.37 -3.20
C ILE A 11 34.02 -15.92 -2.75
N PHE A 12 33.75 -15.03 -3.71
CA PHE A 12 33.10 -13.76 -3.41
C PHE A 12 31.76 -14.17 -2.81
N LEU A 13 31.75 -14.24 -1.48
CA LEU A 13 30.56 -14.15 -0.68
C LEU A 13 29.92 -12.81 -1.08
N PHE A 14 29.09 -12.84 -2.12
CA PHE A 14 28.19 -11.77 -2.47
C PHE A 14 27.14 -11.76 -1.35
N MET A 15 27.57 -11.32 -0.17
CA MET A 15 26.70 -10.96 0.94
C MET A 15 25.97 -9.73 0.43
N GLY A 16 24.92 -9.99 -0.34
CA GLY A 16 24.03 -8.99 -0.89
C GLY A 16 23.58 -8.16 0.30
N PHE A 17 24.12 -6.95 0.38
CA PHE A 17 23.68 -5.98 1.36
C PHE A 17 22.28 -5.59 0.90
N SER A 18 21.26 -6.32 1.36
CA SER A 18 19.88 -5.90 1.24
C SER A 18 19.76 -4.59 2.00
N LEU A 19 19.84 -3.48 1.26
CA LEU A 19 19.55 -2.16 1.77
C LEU A 19 18.04 -2.14 2.10
N SER A 20 17.66 -2.71 3.25
CA SER A 20 16.29 -2.68 3.72
C SER A 20 15.96 -1.24 4.04
N SER A 21 15.32 -0.57 3.09
CA SER A 21 14.79 0.76 3.32
C SER A 21 13.47 0.62 4.04
N THR A 22 13.53 0.46 5.35
CA THR A 22 12.35 0.41 6.20
C THR A 22 11.62 1.76 6.12
N PHE A 23 10.29 1.72 5.98
CA PHE A 23 9.49 2.93 6.06
C PHE A 23 9.36 3.35 7.54
N LYS A 24 9.49 4.65 7.83
CA LYS A 24 9.44 5.16 9.21
C LYS A 24 8.07 5.00 9.89
N ASN A 25 6.98 5.17 9.14
CA ASN A 25 5.62 5.21 9.70
C ASN A 25 4.62 4.58 8.72
N VAL A 26 4.76 3.27 8.51
CA VAL A 26 3.82 2.43 7.77
C VAL A 26 3.27 1.41 8.75
N THR A 27 1.99 1.58 9.13
CA THR A 27 1.36 0.83 10.22
C THR A 27 0.23 -0.10 9.77
N VAL A 28 -0.28 0.07 8.53
CA VAL A 28 -1.44 -0.67 8.00
C VAL A 28 -1.08 -1.53 6.79
N LEU A 29 -0.04 -1.15 6.04
CA LEU A 29 0.37 -1.82 4.81
C LEU A 29 1.55 -2.74 5.09
N ASP A 30 1.53 -3.91 4.47
CA ASP A 30 2.64 -4.85 4.49
C ASP A 30 3.39 -4.76 3.17
N ILE A 31 4.07 -3.62 2.97
CA ILE A 31 4.82 -3.29 1.76
C ILE A 31 6.22 -2.87 2.17
N GLU A 32 7.22 -3.60 1.69
CA GLU A 32 8.63 -3.33 1.99
C GLU A 32 9.33 -2.58 0.83
N SER A 33 8.85 -2.76 -0.40
CA SER A 33 9.45 -2.16 -1.59
C SER A 33 9.02 -0.71 -1.78
N ARG A 34 9.98 0.20 -1.98
CA ARG A 34 9.72 1.60 -2.37
C ARG A 34 8.94 1.71 -3.68
N ALA A 35 9.19 0.82 -4.64
CA ALA A 35 8.51 0.83 -5.93
C ALA A 35 7.03 0.45 -5.77
N GLU A 36 6.76 -0.59 -4.98
CA GLU A 36 5.40 -1.04 -4.68
C GLU A 36 4.63 0.00 -3.87
N MET A 37 5.26 0.59 -2.85
CA MET A 37 4.68 1.68 -2.06
C MET A 37 4.29 2.86 -2.96
N LYS A 38 5.19 3.28 -3.87
CA LYS A 38 4.91 4.36 -4.83
C LYS A 38 3.75 4.01 -5.76
N LYS A 39 3.65 2.76 -6.21
CA LYS A 39 2.54 2.29 -7.05
C LYS A 39 1.22 2.34 -6.27
N TYR A 40 1.21 1.85 -5.03
CA TYR A 40 0.03 1.84 -4.16
C TYR A 40 -0.46 3.28 -3.86
N MET A 41 0.43 4.18 -3.46
CA MET A 41 0.09 5.58 -3.19
C MET A 41 -0.43 6.32 -4.42
N LYS A 42 0.11 6.02 -5.62
CA LYS A 42 -0.43 6.54 -6.88
C LYS A 42 -1.85 6.04 -7.17
N SER A 43 -2.17 4.80 -6.79
CA SER A 43 -3.53 4.27 -6.92
C SER A 43 -4.51 5.06 -6.07
N ILE A 44 -4.19 5.31 -4.80
CA ILE A 44 -5.03 6.12 -3.90
C ILE A 44 -5.22 7.54 -4.45
N SER A 45 -4.12 8.17 -4.88
CA SER A 45 -4.15 9.51 -5.50
C SER A 45 -5.07 9.56 -6.73
N LYS A 46 -5.04 8.54 -7.57
CA LYS A 46 -5.92 8.44 -8.75
C LYS A 46 -7.38 8.23 -8.35
N ASP A 47 -7.64 7.33 -7.41
CA ASP A 47 -8.99 6.98 -6.98
C ASP A 47 -9.72 8.16 -6.30
N LEU A 48 -8.97 9.05 -5.64
CA LEU A 48 -9.49 10.23 -4.94
C LEU A 48 -9.38 11.54 -5.74
N GLY A 49 -8.68 11.53 -6.88
CA GLY A 49 -8.46 12.73 -7.69
C GLY A 49 -7.54 13.79 -7.04
N VAL A 50 -6.66 13.38 -6.11
CA VAL A 50 -5.81 14.30 -5.33
C VAL A 50 -4.33 14.14 -5.62
N ARG A 51 -3.53 15.13 -5.20
CA ARG A 51 -2.06 15.06 -5.22
C ARG A 51 -1.51 14.59 -3.87
N CYS A 52 -0.23 14.16 -3.84
CA CYS A 52 0.43 13.67 -2.63
C CYS A 52 0.33 14.61 -1.42
N SER A 53 0.41 15.93 -1.67
CA SER A 53 0.35 16.98 -0.66
C SER A 53 -1.01 17.10 0.03
N HIS A 54 -2.05 16.43 -0.49
CA HIS A 54 -3.35 16.38 0.18
C HIS A 54 -3.30 15.61 1.50
N CYS A 55 -2.53 14.51 1.53
CA CYS A 55 -2.41 13.66 2.71
C CYS A 55 -1.04 13.78 3.39
N HIS A 56 0.02 14.09 2.65
CA HIS A 56 1.38 14.08 3.19
C HIS A 56 1.95 15.48 3.34
N ASP A 57 2.74 15.63 4.41
CA ASP A 57 3.79 16.64 4.45
C ASP A 57 4.85 16.30 3.38
N MET A 58 5.22 17.29 2.57
CA MET A 58 6.11 17.09 1.43
C MET A 58 7.59 17.15 1.80
N GLU A 59 7.93 17.72 2.97
CA GLU A 59 9.26 17.71 3.55
C GLU A 59 9.52 16.37 4.25
N ASP A 60 8.56 15.86 5.02
CA ASP A 60 8.62 14.52 5.63
C ASP A 60 7.28 13.77 5.57
N LYS A 61 7.16 12.85 4.59
CA LYS A 61 5.97 12.02 4.37
C LYS A 61 5.66 11.04 5.50
N SER A 62 6.59 10.84 6.44
CA SER A 62 6.36 9.99 7.61
C SER A 62 5.55 10.69 8.70
N LEU A 63 5.49 12.02 8.67
CA LEU A 63 4.66 12.80 9.59
C LEU A 63 3.18 12.52 9.37
N ASP A 64 2.43 12.62 10.46
CA ASP A 64 1.00 12.40 10.48
C ASP A 64 0.25 13.69 10.25
N THR A 65 -0.82 13.58 9.47
CA THR A 65 -1.74 14.66 9.16
C THR A 65 -3.16 14.13 9.41
N PRO A 66 -4.13 15.00 9.73
CA PRO A 66 -5.51 14.56 9.93
C PRO A 66 -6.05 13.75 8.74
N VAL A 67 -5.70 14.15 7.52
CA VAL A 67 -6.13 13.45 6.28
C VAL A 67 -5.46 12.07 6.15
N LYS A 68 -4.17 11.96 6.50
CA LYS A 68 -3.45 10.67 6.47
C LYS A 68 -4.02 9.68 7.49
N ASP A 69 -4.44 10.17 8.65
CA ASP A 69 -5.04 9.31 9.68
C ASP A 69 -6.41 8.80 9.25
N ILE A 70 -7.26 9.64 8.67
CA ILE A 70 -8.52 9.21 8.03
C ILE A 70 -8.22 8.20 6.92
N THR A 71 -7.22 8.46 6.08
CA THR A 71 -6.83 7.56 4.99
C THR A 71 -6.43 6.17 5.52
N ARG A 72 -5.75 6.10 6.68
CA ARG A 72 -5.41 4.81 7.31
C ARG A 72 -6.63 4.02 7.73
N GLU A 73 -7.64 4.66 8.30
CA GLU A 73 -8.89 3.99 8.64
C GLU A 73 -9.63 3.53 7.37
N MET A 74 -9.61 4.32 6.29
CA MET A 74 -10.22 3.91 5.01
C MET A 74 -9.49 2.73 4.35
N ILE A 75 -8.16 2.64 4.48
CA ILE A 75 -7.40 1.46 4.04
C ILE A 75 -7.82 0.21 4.82
N LYS A 76 -7.96 0.32 6.15
CA LYS A 76 -8.46 -0.80 6.98
C LYS A 76 -9.86 -1.22 6.56
N LEU A 77 -10.77 -0.28 6.34
CA LEU A 77 -12.13 -0.55 5.86
C LEU A 77 -12.11 -1.27 4.51
N THR A 78 -11.32 -0.81 3.55
CA THR A 78 -11.22 -1.43 2.23
C THR A 78 -10.71 -2.87 2.33
N ARG A 79 -9.69 -3.12 3.15
CA ARG A 79 -9.17 -4.48 3.42
C ARG A 79 -10.23 -5.37 4.06
N TYR A 80 -10.96 -4.84 5.04
CA TYR A 80 -12.05 -5.54 5.71
C TYR A 80 -13.17 -5.92 4.73
N LEU A 81 -13.67 -4.98 3.94
CA LEU A 81 -14.72 -5.23 2.94
C LEU A 81 -14.28 -6.28 1.91
N ASN A 82 -13.06 -6.17 1.40
CA ASN A 82 -12.52 -7.16 0.48
C ASN A 82 -12.39 -8.55 1.11
N SER A 83 -11.98 -8.64 2.37
CA SER A 83 -11.97 -9.91 3.10
C SER A 83 -13.38 -10.47 3.25
N LEU A 84 -14.34 -9.63 3.68
CA LEU A 84 -15.74 -10.00 3.88
C LEU A 84 -16.37 -10.55 2.60
N LEU A 85 -16.27 -9.80 1.50
CA LEU A 85 -16.85 -10.16 0.20
C LEU A 85 -16.28 -11.44 -0.39
N ASN A 86 -15.01 -11.75 -0.11
CA ASN A 86 -14.34 -12.94 -0.63
C ASN A 86 -14.39 -14.16 0.31
N THR A 87 -14.94 -14.01 1.52
CA THR A 87 -15.05 -15.11 2.50
C THR A 87 -16.49 -15.49 2.84
N GLN A 88 -17.43 -14.54 2.78
CA GLN A 88 -18.82 -14.76 3.18
C GLN A 88 -19.79 -14.91 2.00
N SER A 89 -19.46 -14.35 0.84
CA SER A 89 -20.30 -14.45 -0.36
C SER A 89 -20.15 -15.84 -0.99
N LYS A 90 -21.04 -16.77 -0.61
CA LYS A 90 -21.10 -18.13 -1.20
C LYS A 90 -21.66 -18.13 -2.63
N ASP A 91 -22.32 -17.05 -3.05
CA ASP A 91 -23.05 -16.96 -4.33
C ASP A 91 -22.19 -16.49 -5.52
N SER A 92 -20.94 -16.06 -5.31
CA SER A 92 -20.04 -15.68 -6.41
C SER A 92 -19.17 -16.87 -6.85
N LEU A 93 -19.79 -17.88 -7.43
CA LEU A 93 -19.10 -19.12 -7.85
C LEU A 93 -18.10 -18.97 -9.01
N GLU A 94 -17.85 -17.77 -9.56
CA GLU A 94 -16.84 -17.60 -10.63
C GLU A 94 -15.93 -16.35 -10.57
N SER A 95 -16.18 -15.35 -9.72
CA SER A 95 -15.31 -14.16 -9.67
C SER A 95 -15.17 -13.52 -8.29
N LYS A 96 -13.93 -13.17 -7.93
CA LYS A 96 -13.62 -12.38 -6.74
C LYS A 96 -14.07 -10.94 -6.95
N THR A 97 -14.90 -10.43 -6.04
CA THR A 97 -15.28 -9.00 -6.03
C THR A 97 -14.26 -8.21 -5.23
N TYR A 98 -13.87 -7.05 -5.76
CA TYR A 98 -12.95 -6.12 -5.09
C TYR A 98 -13.55 -4.72 -5.02
N VAL A 99 -13.47 -4.14 -3.83
CA VAL A 99 -13.74 -2.74 -3.53
C VAL A 99 -12.41 -2.00 -3.51
N THR A 100 -12.37 -0.82 -4.13
CA THR A 100 -11.26 0.13 -4.02
C THR A 100 -11.78 1.48 -3.53
N CYS A 101 -10.90 2.45 -3.32
CA CYS A 101 -11.32 3.80 -2.97
C CYS A 101 -12.23 4.39 -4.06
N TRP A 102 -11.94 4.09 -5.33
CA TRP A 102 -12.76 4.51 -6.48
C TRP A 102 -14.22 4.09 -6.32
N THR A 103 -14.51 2.87 -5.84
CA THR A 103 -15.88 2.33 -5.71
C THR A 103 -16.88 3.27 -5.02
N CYS A 104 -16.41 4.11 -4.08
CA CYS A 104 -17.25 5.10 -3.42
C CYS A 104 -16.90 6.54 -3.81
N HIS A 105 -15.61 6.82 -4.00
CA HIS A 105 -15.12 8.18 -4.20
C HIS A 105 -15.25 8.70 -5.63
N HIS A 106 -15.22 7.83 -6.64
CA HIS A 106 -15.30 8.20 -8.05
C HIS A 106 -14.42 9.41 -8.45
N GLY A 107 -13.21 9.50 -7.90
CA GLY A 107 -12.26 10.57 -8.21
C GLY A 107 -12.45 11.85 -7.40
N GLN A 108 -13.23 11.80 -6.32
CA GLN A 108 -13.49 12.93 -5.42
C GLN A 108 -13.07 12.62 -3.99
N VAL A 109 -12.74 13.66 -3.21
CA VAL A 109 -12.33 13.50 -1.81
C VAL A 109 -13.49 13.03 -0.93
N ILE A 110 -14.71 13.42 -1.27
CA ILE A 110 -15.94 12.98 -0.60
C ILE A 110 -16.61 11.94 -1.51
N PRO A 111 -17.15 10.83 -0.96
CA PRO A 111 -17.92 9.88 -1.74
C PRO A 111 -19.04 10.55 -2.55
N GLU A 112 -19.22 10.13 -3.81
CA GLU A 112 -20.19 10.78 -4.71
C GLU A 112 -21.63 10.61 -4.20
N ASN A 113 -21.93 9.43 -3.63
CA ASN A 113 -23.25 9.10 -3.13
C ASN A 113 -23.30 9.27 -1.61
N VAL A 114 -23.70 10.45 -1.15
CA VAL A 114 -24.03 10.72 0.26
C VAL A 114 -25.54 10.65 0.46
N ARG A 115 -25.98 10.05 1.58
CA ARG A 115 -27.39 10.05 1.95
C ARG A 115 -27.82 11.49 2.25
N PRO A 116 -28.95 12.00 1.70
CA PRO A 116 -29.49 13.29 2.08
C PRO A 116 -29.78 13.33 3.59
N GLU A 117 -29.43 14.44 4.23
CA GLU A 117 -29.86 14.70 5.61
C GLU A 117 -31.31 15.20 5.58
N ASP A 118 -32.16 14.61 6.43
CA ASP A 118 -33.53 15.11 6.62
C ASP A 118 -33.42 16.39 7.47
N ASN A 119 -33.58 17.56 6.84
CA ASN A 119 -33.64 18.86 7.51
C ASN A 119 -35.02 19.14 8.11
#